data_AF-A0A8J6S0C4-F1
#
_entry.id   AF-A0A8J6S0C4-F1
#
_cell.length_a   1.000
_cell.length_b   1.000
_cell.length_c   1.000
_cell.angle_alpha   90.00
_cell.angle_beta   90.00
_cell.angle_gamma   90.00
#
_symmetry.space_group_name_H-M   'P 1'
#
loop_
_entity.id
_entity.type
_entity.pdbx_description
1 polymer ?
#
loop_
_entity_poly.entity_id
_entity_poly.type
_entity_poly.pdbx_seq_one_letter_code
_entity_poly.pdbx_strand_id
1 'polypeptide(L)'
;MKELIENVKQTITQKKILWAYPIANRLQNYHYSLAIKWAVECIQIYSFEIKSDKLSQLNKYVQQAMDEQHLLTPSQCFEISQEIWYLPEREEIQTAIARLWGSIASFKEGEEHGGIMEAISAVELVLPNISDRHLLDRYLEAAVKICEEYESQN
;
A
#
# COMPACT_ATOMS: atom_id res chain seq x y z
N MET A 1 15.27 -1.61 8.46
CA MET A 1 14.64 -1.13 7.21
C MET A 1 15.64 -0.56 6.19
N LYS A 2 16.54 0.36 6.58
CA LYS A 2 17.49 1.02 5.66
C LYS A 2 18.32 0.07 4.78
N GLU A 3 18.92 -0.96 5.37
CA GLU A 3 19.69 -1.97 4.61
C GLU A 3 18.84 -2.71 3.57
N LEU A 4 17.60 -3.07 3.95
CA LEU A 4 16.65 -3.72 3.04
C LEU A 4 16.34 -2.82 1.84
N ILE A 5 16.15 -1.52 2.08
CA ILE A 5 15.88 -0.56 1.01
C ILE A 5 17.06 -0.40 0.07
N GLU A 6 18.30 -0.37 0.57
CA GLU A 6 19.48 -0.34 -0.30
C GLU A 6 19.57 -1.60 -1.17
N ASN A 7 19.25 -2.77 -0.61
CA ASN A 7 19.14 -4.01 -1.38
C ASN A 7 18.02 -3.96 -2.43
N VAL A 8 16.86 -3.37 -2.10
CA VAL A 8 15.76 -3.16 -3.06
C VAL A 8 16.18 -2.23 -4.18
N LYS A 9 16.82 -1.08 -3.89
CA LYS A 9 17.33 -0.15 -4.90
C LYS A 9 18.30 -0.80 -5.88
N GLN A 10 19.19 -1.66 -5.38
CA GLN A 10 20.13 -2.42 -6.21
C GLN A 10 19.41 -3.45 -7.08
N THR A 11 18.45 -4.18 -6.54
CA THR A 11 17.77 -5.27 -7.25
C THR A 11 16.67 -4.79 -8.20
N ILE A 12 16.05 -3.64 -7.96
CA ILE A 12 15.08 -2.99 -8.86
C ILE A 12 15.67 -2.68 -10.22
N THR A 13 16.96 -2.37 -10.30
CA THR A 13 17.66 -2.15 -11.58
C THR A 13 17.60 -3.36 -12.50
N GLN A 14 17.31 -4.55 -11.96
CA GLN A 14 17.15 -5.81 -12.68
C GLN A 14 15.69 -6.09 -13.09
N LYS A 15 14.76 -5.12 -12.94
CA LYS A 15 13.32 -5.23 -13.27
C LYS A 15 12.62 -6.44 -12.64
N LYS A 16 12.95 -6.76 -11.38
CA LYS A 16 12.26 -7.85 -10.66
C LYS A 16 10.80 -7.47 -10.38
N ILE A 17 9.90 -8.39 -10.71
CA ILE A 17 8.50 -8.40 -10.26
C ILE A 17 8.51 -8.51 -8.73
N LEU A 18 7.55 -7.88 -8.02
CA LEU A 18 7.39 -7.95 -6.56
C LEU A 18 8.50 -7.23 -5.77
N TRP A 19 8.95 -6.08 -6.24
CA TRP A 19 9.97 -5.29 -5.52
C TRP A 19 9.47 -4.79 -4.16
N ALA A 20 8.15 -4.59 -4.04
CA ALA A 20 7.49 -4.15 -2.82
C ALA A 20 7.41 -5.25 -1.75
N TYR A 21 7.53 -6.53 -2.15
CA TYR A 21 7.40 -7.69 -1.25
C TYR A 21 8.34 -7.67 -0.04
N PRO A 22 9.68 -7.56 -0.18
CA PRO A 22 10.57 -7.55 0.98
C PRO A 22 10.24 -6.42 1.98
N ILE A 23 9.77 -5.27 1.49
CA ILE A 23 9.39 -4.12 2.33
C ILE A 23 8.10 -4.42 3.08
N ALA A 24 7.03 -4.79 2.36
CA ALA A 24 5.74 -5.12 2.95
C ALA A 24 5.85 -6.25 3.98
N ASN A 25 6.60 -7.31 3.65
CA ASN A 25 6.86 -8.44 4.53
C ASN A 25 7.62 -8.01 5.80
N ARG A 26 8.62 -7.12 5.68
CA ARG A 26 9.33 -6.61 6.86
C ARG A 26 8.42 -5.79 7.76
N LEU A 27 7.57 -4.94 7.19
CA LEU A 27 6.60 -4.12 7.96
C LEU A 27 5.55 -5.00 8.65
N GLN A 28 4.99 -5.98 7.94
CA GLN A 28 3.99 -6.90 8.49
C GLN A 28 4.53 -7.76 9.64
N ASN A 29 5.80 -8.17 9.59
CA ASN A 29 6.44 -8.91 10.69
C ASN A 29 6.48 -8.13 12.02
N TYR A 30 6.46 -6.79 11.98
CA TYR A 30 6.25 -5.99 13.19
C TYR A 30 4.76 -5.93 13.53
N HIS A 31 3.95 -5.48 12.59
CA HIS A 31 2.49 -5.49 12.68
C HIS A 31 1.89 -5.24 11.28
N TYR A 32 0.84 -5.98 10.89
CA TYR A 32 0.25 -5.85 9.54
C TYR A 32 -0.20 -4.41 9.21
N SER A 33 -0.65 -3.65 10.22
CA SER A 33 -1.08 -2.26 10.04
C SER A 33 0.04 -1.35 9.51
N LEU A 34 1.32 -1.70 9.71
CA LEU A 34 2.43 -0.95 9.14
C LEU A 34 2.54 -1.14 7.62
N ALA A 35 2.27 -2.35 7.12
CA ALA A 35 2.21 -2.60 5.67
C ALA A 35 1.01 -1.86 5.04
N ILE A 36 -0.13 -1.80 5.74
CA ILE A 36 -1.30 -1.01 5.33
C ILE A 36 -0.98 0.48 5.33
N LYS A 37 -0.37 1.02 6.40
CA LYS A 37 0.04 2.43 6.49
C LYS A 37 0.98 2.79 5.35
N TRP A 38 1.94 1.92 5.03
CA TRP A 38 2.85 2.14 3.92
C TRP A 38 2.14 2.17 2.57
N ALA A 39 1.22 1.24 2.31
CA ALA A 39 0.41 1.24 1.09
C ALA A 39 -0.44 2.53 0.96
N VAL A 40 -1.02 3.00 2.06
CA VAL A 40 -1.73 4.29 2.10
C VAL A 40 -0.81 5.46 1.77
N GLU A 41 0.38 5.54 2.37
CA GLU A 41 1.34 6.61 2.09
C GLU A 41 1.78 6.60 0.61
N CYS A 42 2.04 5.43 0.02
CA CYS A 42 2.36 5.31 -1.41
C CYS A 42 1.21 5.83 -2.29
N ILE A 43 -0.04 5.43 -1.99
CA ILE A 43 -1.23 5.93 -2.69
C ILE A 43 -1.32 7.46 -2.58
N GLN A 44 -1.13 8.03 -1.39
CA GLN A 44 -1.18 9.48 -1.15
C GLN A 44 -0.04 10.25 -1.83
N ILE A 45 1.15 9.66 -1.94
CA ILE A 45 2.27 10.23 -2.67
C ILE A 45 1.96 10.29 -4.17
N TYR A 46 1.56 9.16 -4.78
CA TYR A 46 1.16 9.08 -6.20
C TYR A 46 0.11 10.13 -6.57
N SER A 47 -0.90 10.16 -5.72
CA SER A 47 -2.04 11.06 -5.75
C SER A 47 -1.65 12.52 -5.91
N PHE A 48 -0.70 12.97 -5.08
CA PHE A 48 -0.23 14.33 -5.07
C PHE A 48 0.53 14.69 -6.35
N GLU A 49 1.25 13.73 -6.94
CA GLU A 49 2.06 13.96 -8.14
C GLU A 49 1.23 14.01 -9.43
N ILE A 50 0.15 13.23 -9.53
CA ILE A 50 -0.62 13.09 -10.78
C ILE A 50 -1.88 13.99 -10.83
N LYS A 51 -2.34 14.53 -9.69
CA LYS A 51 -3.52 15.43 -9.63
C LYS A 51 -4.76 14.85 -10.33
N SER A 52 -5.10 13.59 -10.05
CA SER A 52 -6.28 12.94 -10.62
C SER A 52 -7.58 13.40 -9.96
N ASP A 53 -8.57 13.83 -10.75
CA ASP A 53 -9.91 14.18 -10.25
C ASP A 53 -10.66 12.97 -9.66
N LYS A 54 -10.42 11.76 -10.20
CA LYS A 54 -11.00 10.52 -9.65
C LYS A 54 -10.46 10.20 -8.26
N LEU A 55 -9.20 10.52 -8.00
CA LEU A 55 -8.66 10.36 -6.67
C LEU A 55 -9.40 11.26 -5.66
N SER A 56 -9.73 12.50 -6.01
CA SER A 56 -10.52 13.37 -5.13
C SER A 56 -11.82 12.69 -4.67
N GLN A 57 -12.41 11.85 -5.50
CA GLN A 57 -13.63 11.10 -5.20
C GLN A 57 -13.36 9.86 -4.33
N LEU A 58 -12.18 9.24 -4.49
CA LEU A 58 -11.76 8.05 -3.77
C LEU A 58 -11.01 8.33 -2.47
N ASN A 59 -10.60 9.58 -2.21
CA ASN A 59 -9.89 10.00 -0.99
C ASN A 59 -10.62 9.60 0.29
N LYS A 60 -11.96 9.56 0.26
CA LYS A 60 -12.75 9.07 1.40
C LYS A 60 -12.36 7.65 1.81
N TYR A 61 -12.11 6.75 0.85
CA TYR A 61 -11.75 5.35 1.13
C TYR A 61 -10.31 5.21 1.61
N VAL A 62 -9.40 6.09 1.17
CA VAL A 62 -8.01 6.13 1.66
C VAL A 62 -7.99 6.61 3.10
N GLN A 63 -8.72 7.68 3.41
CA GLN A 63 -8.83 8.21 4.78
C GLN A 63 -9.52 7.21 5.71
N GLN A 64 -10.62 6.60 5.24
CA GLN A 64 -11.36 5.58 5.98
C GLN A 64 -10.47 4.36 6.32
N ALA A 65 -9.56 3.95 5.43
CA ALA A 65 -8.62 2.86 5.71
C ALA A 65 -7.66 3.17 6.88
N MET A 66 -7.35 4.45 7.12
CA MET A 66 -6.55 4.86 8.27
C MET A 66 -7.39 4.97 9.55
N ASP A 67 -8.57 5.58 9.43
CA ASP A 67 -9.37 5.97 10.59
C ASP A 67 -10.24 4.83 11.13
N GLU A 68 -10.77 3.97 10.25
CA GLU A 68 -11.84 3.04 10.59
C GLU A 68 -11.46 1.58 10.44
N GLN A 69 -10.32 1.24 9.82
CA GLN A 69 -9.98 -0.17 9.56
C GLN A 69 -10.06 -1.02 10.83
N HIS A 70 -9.68 -0.48 11.99
CA HIS A 70 -9.69 -1.23 13.25
C HIS A 70 -11.10 -1.49 13.80
N LEU A 71 -12.10 -0.70 13.40
CA LEU A 71 -13.50 -0.81 13.81
C LEU A 71 -14.30 -1.78 12.94
N LEU A 72 -13.86 -2.01 11.69
CA LEU A 72 -14.58 -2.80 10.71
C LEU A 72 -14.24 -4.30 10.81
N THR A 73 -15.24 -5.13 10.55
CA THR A 73 -15.05 -6.58 10.38
C THR A 73 -14.35 -6.89 9.05
N PRO A 74 -13.74 -8.08 8.89
CA PRO A 74 -13.16 -8.45 7.61
C PRO A 74 -14.17 -8.42 6.45
N SER A 75 -15.40 -8.91 6.66
CA SER A 75 -16.48 -8.86 5.64
C SER A 75 -16.78 -7.43 5.20
N GLN A 76 -16.87 -6.48 6.13
CA GLN A 76 -17.11 -5.07 5.79
C GLN A 76 -15.94 -4.47 5.01
N CYS A 77 -14.69 -4.82 5.34
CA CYS A 77 -13.52 -4.40 4.59
C CYS A 77 -13.55 -4.95 3.15
N PHE A 78 -13.96 -6.22 2.99
CA PHE A 78 -14.12 -6.85 1.69
C PHE A 78 -15.26 -6.22 0.87
N GLU A 79 -16.38 -5.87 1.50
CA GLU A 79 -17.48 -5.16 0.86
C GLU A 79 -17.03 -3.80 0.30
N ILE A 80 -16.25 -3.03 1.07
CA ILE A 80 -15.67 -1.77 0.60
C ILE A 80 -14.74 -2.01 -0.60
N SER A 81 -13.90 -3.05 -0.54
CA SER A 81 -13.04 -3.44 -1.67
C SER A 81 -13.85 -3.72 -2.93
N GLN A 82 -14.94 -4.48 -2.84
CA GLN A 82 -15.83 -4.78 -3.96
C GLN A 82 -16.55 -3.52 -4.47
N GLU A 83 -17.03 -2.66 -3.58
CA GLU A 83 -17.68 -1.39 -3.94
C GLU A 83 -16.76 -0.55 -4.84
N ILE A 84 -15.51 -0.36 -4.41
CA ILE A 84 -14.51 0.38 -5.18
C ILE A 84 -14.16 -0.34 -6.48
N TRP A 85 -14.03 -1.67 -6.46
CA TRP A 85 -13.67 -2.48 -7.62
C TRP A 85 -14.68 -2.31 -8.78
N TYR A 86 -15.97 -2.22 -8.47
CA TYR A 86 -17.03 -2.13 -9.48
C TYR A 86 -17.45 -0.70 -9.85
N LEU A 87 -16.79 0.34 -9.33
CA LEU A 87 -17.01 1.71 -9.83
C LEU A 87 -16.65 1.81 -11.33
N PRO A 88 -17.41 2.60 -12.11
CA PRO A 88 -17.21 2.73 -13.56
C PRO A 88 -15.89 3.44 -13.89
N GLU A 89 -15.41 3.24 -15.13
CA GLU A 89 -14.19 3.88 -15.66
C GLU A 89 -12.92 3.57 -14.83
N ARG A 90 -12.65 2.28 -14.62
CA ARG A 90 -11.56 1.80 -13.77
C ARG A 90 -10.19 2.35 -14.16
N GLU A 91 -9.52 2.95 -13.19
CA GLU A 91 -8.11 3.36 -13.26
C GLU A 91 -7.24 2.54 -12.31
N GLU A 92 -5.92 2.63 -12.50
CA GLU A 92 -4.93 1.96 -11.63
C GLU A 92 -5.09 2.39 -10.17
N ILE A 93 -5.36 3.67 -9.92
CA ILE A 93 -5.56 4.20 -8.56
C ILE A 93 -6.80 3.63 -7.87
N GLN A 94 -7.90 3.47 -8.60
CA GLN A 94 -9.10 2.81 -8.10
C GLN A 94 -8.81 1.35 -7.75
N THR A 95 -8.09 0.67 -8.64
CA THR A 95 -7.67 -0.71 -8.42
C THR A 95 -6.77 -0.82 -7.20
N ALA A 96 -5.82 0.09 -7.02
CA ALA A 96 -4.92 0.11 -5.87
C ALA A 96 -5.68 0.29 -4.55
N ILE A 97 -6.67 1.18 -4.50
CA ILE A 97 -7.47 1.40 -3.28
C ILE A 97 -8.37 0.19 -3.00
N ALA A 98 -8.95 -0.45 -4.03
CA ALA A 98 -9.69 -1.70 -3.84
C ALA A 98 -8.79 -2.82 -3.28
N ARG A 99 -7.56 -2.95 -3.82
CA ARG A 99 -6.54 -3.90 -3.35
C ARG A 99 -6.10 -3.61 -1.90
N LEU A 100 -5.94 -2.33 -1.53
CA LEU A 100 -5.68 -1.92 -0.15
C LEU A 100 -6.77 -2.45 0.81
N TRP A 101 -8.05 -2.28 0.46
CA TRP A 101 -9.16 -2.79 1.28
C TRP A 101 -9.22 -4.32 1.31
N GLY A 102 -8.88 -4.99 0.20
CA GLY A 102 -8.72 -6.45 0.16
C GLY A 102 -7.61 -6.92 1.10
N SER A 103 -6.49 -6.21 1.14
CA SER A 103 -5.38 -6.49 2.05
C SER A 103 -5.80 -6.41 3.53
N ILE A 104 -6.53 -5.36 3.90
CA ILE A 104 -7.06 -5.18 5.26
C ILE A 104 -8.00 -6.34 5.63
N ALA A 105 -8.88 -6.74 4.73
CA ALA A 105 -9.79 -7.87 4.94
C ALA A 105 -8.99 -9.16 5.19
N SER A 106 -8.07 -9.51 4.29
CA SER A 106 -7.24 -10.73 4.40
C SER A 106 -6.43 -10.77 5.70
N PHE A 107 -5.78 -9.66 6.09
CA PHE A 107 -5.05 -9.63 7.36
C PHE A 107 -5.95 -9.87 8.57
N LYS A 108 -7.17 -9.33 8.56
CA LYS A 108 -8.14 -9.54 9.65
C LYS A 108 -8.72 -10.96 9.68
N GLU A 109 -8.75 -11.66 8.55
CA GLU A 109 -9.11 -13.09 8.50
C GLU A 109 -7.95 -14.02 8.91
N GLY A 110 -6.76 -13.47 9.13
CA GLY A 110 -5.55 -14.25 9.41
C GLY A 110 -4.85 -14.79 8.16
N GLU A 111 -5.27 -14.36 6.96
CA GLU A 111 -4.63 -14.70 5.70
C GLU A 111 -3.43 -13.79 5.42
N GLU A 112 -2.34 -13.96 6.17
CA GLU A 112 -1.16 -13.09 6.08
C GLU A 112 -0.58 -13.00 4.66
N HIS A 113 -0.46 -14.14 3.97
CA HIS A 113 0.05 -14.16 2.60
C HIS A 113 -0.87 -13.40 1.64
N GLY A 114 -2.19 -13.60 1.75
CA GLY A 114 -3.17 -12.87 0.95
C GLY A 114 -3.08 -11.37 1.22
N GLY A 115 -3.03 -10.97 2.50
CA GLY A 115 -2.88 -9.58 2.92
C GLY A 115 -1.64 -8.91 2.32
N ILE A 116 -0.48 -9.58 2.37
CA ILE A 116 0.76 -9.05 1.78
C ILE A 116 0.64 -8.92 0.25
N MET A 117 0.10 -9.94 -0.43
CA MET A 117 -0.02 -9.92 -1.90
C MET A 117 -0.94 -8.80 -2.39
N GLU A 118 -2.03 -8.53 -1.66
CA GLU A 118 -2.92 -7.42 -1.94
C GLU A 118 -2.25 -6.06 -1.66
N ALA A 119 -1.51 -5.93 -0.55
CA ALA A 119 -0.80 -4.70 -0.20
C ALA A 119 0.28 -4.34 -1.24
N ILE A 120 1.09 -5.31 -1.66
CA ILE A 120 2.13 -5.04 -2.68
C ILE A 120 1.50 -4.74 -4.03
N SER A 121 0.38 -5.39 -4.38
CA SER A 121 -0.34 -5.07 -5.61
C SER A 121 -0.85 -3.63 -5.60
N ALA A 122 -1.35 -3.15 -4.46
CA ALA A 122 -1.77 -1.77 -4.31
C ALA A 122 -0.61 -0.78 -4.54
N VAL A 123 0.56 -1.05 -3.94
CA VAL A 123 1.75 -0.19 -4.08
C VAL A 123 2.31 -0.21 -5.51
N GLU A 124 2.41 -1.39 -6.12
CA GLU A 124 2.99 -1.52 -7.47
C GLU A 124 2.09 -0.90 -8.55
N LEU A 125 0.77 -0.94 -8.37
CA LEU A 125 -0.19 -0.25 -9.26
C LEU A 125 -0.02 1.27 -9.25
N VAL A 126 0.43 1.85 -8.14
CA VAL A 126 0.72 3.28 -8.04
C VAL A 126 2.21 3.59 -8.25
N LEU A 127 2.97 2.67 -8.85
CA LEU A 127 4.31 2.95 -9.40
C LEU A 127 4.43 2.31 -10.80
N PRO A 128 3.63 2.77 -11.78
CA PRO A 128 3.56 2.12 -13.09
C PRO A 128 4.89 2.13 -13.85
N ASN A 129 5.76 3.11 -13.56
CA ASN A 129 7.12 3.16 -14.07
C ASN A 129 8.13 3.11 -12.92
N ILE A 130 8.69 1.94 -12.67
CA ILE A 130 9.75 1.76 -11.65
C ILE A 130 11.05 2.52 -11.96
N SER A 131 11.20 3.05 -13.16
CA SER A 131 12.31 3.95 -13.53
C SER A 131 12.07 5.39 -13.05
N ASP A 132 10.87 5.71 -12.58
CA ASP A 132 10.59 6.96 -11.87
C ASP A 132 11.27 6.93 -10.50
N ARG A 133 12.53 7.35 -10.49
CA ARG A 133 13.37 7.36 -9.30
C ARG A 133 12.83 8.29 -8.24
N HIS A 134 12.22 9.40 -8.64
CA HIS A 134 11.67 10.37 -7.70
C HIS A 134 10.53 9.74 -6.90
N LEU A 135 9.55 9.16 -7.60
CA LEU A 135 8.40 8.53 -6.96
C LEU A 135 8.80 7.30 -6.14
N LEU A 136 9.68 6.46 -6.70
CA LEU A 136 10.22 5.29 -6.01
C LEU A 136 10.95 5.68 -4.72
N ASP A 137 11.85 6.65 -4.75
CA ASP A 137 12.62 7.05 -3.58
C ASP A 137 11.69 7.54 -2.45
N ARG A 138 10.63 8.29 -2.79
CA ARG A 138 9.61 8.70 -1.81
C ARG A 138 8.88 7.51 -1.17
N TYR A 139 8.59 6.45 -1.92
CA TYR A 139 7.95 5.25 -1.38
C TYR A 139 8.87 4.50 -0.42
N LEU A 140 10.15 4.43 -0.77
CA LEU A 140 11.17 3.81 0.08
C LEU A 140 11.40 4.64 1.35
N GLU A 141 11.47 5.96 1.25
CA GLU A 141 11.57 6.87 2.40
C GLU A 141 10.38 6.73 3.35
N ALA A 142 9.15 6.62 2.82
CA ALA A 142 7.96 6.36 3.61
C ALA A 142 8.09 5.06 4.43
N ALA A 143 8.58 3.97 3.82
CA ALA A 143 8.82 2.72 4.55
C ALA A 143 9.88 2.86 5.66
N VAL A 144 10.97 3.61 5.43
CA VAL A 144 11.96 3.90 6.48
C VAL A 144 11.29 4.62 7.63
N LYS A 145 10.60 5.72 7.34
CA LYS A 145 9.98 6.58 8.33
C LYS A 145 8.98 5.81 9.19
N ILE A 146 8.09 5.04 8.57
CA ILE A 146 7.11 4.21 9.30
C ILE A 146 7.81 3.22 10.23
N CYS A 147 8.88 2.57 9.77
CA CYS A 147 9.63 1.61 10.57
C CYS A 147 10.33 2.29 11.76
N GLU A 148 10.99 3.43 11.54
CA GLU A 148 11.67 4.19 12.60
C GLU A 148 10.69 4.75 13.63
N GLU A 149 9.54 5.25 13.19
CA GLU A 149 8.46 5.69 14.08
C GLU A 149 8.00 4.55 14.99
N TYR A 150 7.78 3.35 14.44
CA TYR A 150 7.38 2.18 15.20
C TYR A 150 8.44 1.73 16.21
N GLU A 151 9.71 1.64 15.78
CA GLU A 151 10.85 1.25 16.63
C GLU A 151 11.15 2.28 17.73
N SER A 152 10.79 3.56 17.54
CA SER A 152 10.96 4.58 18.58
C SER A 152 9.90 4.52 19.69
N GLN A 153 8.78 3.83 19.42
CA GLN A 153 7.61 3.77 20.31
C GLN A 153 7.50 2.43 21.06
N ASN A 154 8.32 1.41 20.71
CA ASN A 154 8.29 0.05 21.27
C ASN A 154 9.71 -0.41 21.60
#